data_AF-A0A3Q9J208-F1
#
_entry.id   AF-A0A3Q9J208-F1
#
_cell.length_a   1.000
_cell.length_b   1.000
_cell.length_c   1.000
_cell.angle_alpha   90.00
_cell.angle_beta   90.00
_cell.angle_gamma   90.00
#
_symmetry.space_group_name_H-M   'P 1'
#
loop_
_entity.id
_entity.type
_entity.pdbx_description
1 polymer ?
#
loop_
_entity_poly.entity_id
_entity_poly.type
_entity_poly.pdbx_seq_one_letter_code
_entity_poly.pdbx_strand_id
1 'polypeptide(L)'
;MTLLREAKGPFFGEFGGRFMPESLIAAIDELTAVYEAAIIDPAFQAELAHLLHSYAGRPSAITEVPRFAAHAGGGRIFLKREDLNHTGSHKINNVLGQALLTQRLGKTRVIAETGAGQHGVATATAAALFGFECTIYMGEVDTERQALNVARMRLLGAEVVPVTTGSRTLKDAINEAYRDWVASVDTTNYIFGTAAGPHPFPAMVRDFQKIIGEEARAQLLEEAGRLPDAVFACVGGGSNAIGMFDAFLDDEGVKLYGVEAAGDGVDTERHAASIERGRPGVLHGAKTYVLQDEDGQTIESHSISAGLDYPGVGPEHSWLASIGRADYIPATDDEAMQALRLLSETEGIIPAIETAHALAGALRIGRELGPDAIIAICLSGRGDKDMDTAARYFELYDAQQSPVDTPPAEDAAKGEGTEL
;
A
#
# COMPACT_ATOMS: atom_id res chain seq x y z
N MET A 1 -2.23 -17.60 26.40
CA MET A 1 -1.54 -17.24 25.14
C MET A 1 -1.55 -15.73 25.05
N THR A 2 -0.43 -15.11 24.66
CA THR A 2 -0.42 -13.68 24.32
C THR A 2 -1.29 -13.48 23.10
N LEU A 3 -2.19 -12.49 23.13
CA LEU A 3 -3.02 -12.16 21.98
C LEU A 3 -2.13 -11.73 20.81
N LEU A 4 -2.40 -12.21 19.60
CA LEU A 4 -1.59 -11.90 18.41
C LEU A 4 -1.59 -10.40 18.14
N ARG A 5 -2.72 -9.75 18.40
CA ARG A 5 -2.93 -8.30 18.29
C ARG A 5 -2.06 -7.46 19.24
N GLU A 6 -1.55 -8.05 20.31
CA GLU A 6 -0.72 -7.34 21.29
C GLU A 6 0.78 -7.36 20.95
N ALA A 7 1.19 -7.98 19.84
CA ALA A 7 2.59 -8.01 19.43
C ALA A 7 3.11 -6.57 19.13
N LYS A 8 4.24 -6.18 19.73
CA LYS A 8 4.79 -4.82 19.59
C LYS A 8 6.08 -4.72 18.76
N GLY A 9 6.65 -5.85 18.35
CA GLY A 9 8.02 -5.91 17.85
C GLY A 9 9.04 -5.89 19.01
N PRO A 10 10.35 -5.68 18.74
CA PRO A 10 10.94 -5.39 17.42
C PRO A 10 10.91 -6.58 16.46
N PHE A 11 10.71 -7.79 16.99
CA PHE A 11 10.45 -8.99 16.20
C PHE A 11 9.02 -9.50 16.44
N PHE A 12 8.42 -10.07 15.39
CA PHE A 12 7.21 -10.86 15.39
C PHE A 12 7.61 -12.31 15.13
N GLY A 13 7.58 -13.14 16.15
CA GLY A 13 8.25 -14.44 16.09
C GLY A 13 9.74 -14.27 15.75
N GLU A 14 10.17 -14.77 14.59
CA GLU A 14 11.55 -14.64 14.11
C GLU A 14 11.78 -13.55 13.06
N PHE A 15 10.74 -12.79 12.70
CA PHE A 15 10.76 -11.76 11.65
C PHE A 15 10.76 -10.35 12.24
N GLY A 16 11.31 -9.37 11.53
CA GLY A 16 11.43 -7.98 12.00
C GLY A 16 12.88 -7.59 12.30
N GLY A 17 13.10 -6.86 13.39
CA GLY A 17 14.40 -6.37 13.82
C GLY A 17 14.78 -5.01 13.25
N ARG A 18 16.07 -4.68 13.35
CA ARG A 18 16.67 -3.42 12.89
C ARG A 18 17.99 -3.70 12.17
N PHE A 19 17.90 -4.13 10.92
CA PHE A 19 19.05 -4.44 10.06
C PHE A 19 19.48 -3.19 9.26
N MET A 20 19.86 -2.13 9.97
CA MET A 20 20.20 -0.83 9.38
C MET A 20 21.66 -0.44 9.65
N PRO A 21 22.26 0.43 8.82
CA PRO A 21 23.55 1.03 9.13
C PRO A 21 23.51 1.80 10.45
N GLU A 22 24.62 1.77 11.19
CA GLU A 22 24.77 2.46 12.49
C GLU A 22 24.38 3.95 12.41
N SER A 23 24.64 4.59 11.27
CA SER A 23 24.30 6.00 11.01
C SER A 23 22.81 6.34 11.11
N LEU A 24 21.91 5.36 11.03
CA LEU A 24 20.46 5.55 11.18
C LEU A 24 19.93 5.11 12.53
N ILE A 25 20.71 4.40 13.35
CA ILE A 25 20.22 3.83 14.61
C ILE A 25 19.76 4.92 15.58
N ALA A 26 20.52 6.01 15.71
CA ALA A 26 20.15 7.13 16.58
C ALA A 26 18.81 7.77 16.16
N ALA A 27 18.59 8.00 14.86
CA ALA A 27 17.34 8.56 14.34
C ALA A 27 16.15 7.59 14.54
N ILE A 28 16.40 6.28 14.37
CA ILE A 28 15.40 5.22 14.62
C ILE A 28 15.06 5.13 16.11
N ASP A 29 16.03 5.25 17.02
CA ASP A 29 15.81 5.27 18.46
C ASP A 29 15.00 6.49 18.89
N GLU A 30 15.32 7.68 18.35
CA GLU A 30 14.57 8.91 18.57
C GLU A 30 13.11 8.75 18.14
N LEU A 31 12.88 8.27 16.91
CA LEU A 31 11.54 7.99 16.39
C LEU A 31 10.80 6.97 17.25
N THR A 32 11.47 5.90 17.69
CA THR A 32 10.87 4.84 18.52
C THR A 32 10.40 5.42 19.85
N ALA A 33 11.24 6.18 20.54
CA ALA A 33 10.89 6.78 21.82
C ALA A 33 9.70 7.75 21.70
N VAL A 34 9.67 8.58 20.65
CA VAL A 34 8.56 9.50 20.40
C VAL A 34 7.27 8.74 20.05
N TYR A 35 7.35 7.72 19.21
CA TYR A 35 6.21 6.86 18.87
C TYR A 35 5.64 6.16 20.11
N GLU A 36 6.46 5.48 20.91
CA GLU A 36 6.03 4.77 22.11
C GLU A 36 5.36 5.69 23.13
N ALA A 37 5.88 6.90 23.31
CA ALA A 37 5.26 7.90 24.16
C ALA A 37 3.95 8.43 23.58
N ALA A 38 3.89 8.66 22.26
CA ALA A 38 2.72 9.22 21.59
C ALA A 38 1.53 8.26 21.57
N ILE A 39 1.73 6.96 21.32
CA ILE A 39 0.60 6.02 21.21
C ILE A 39 -0.17 5.79 22.51
N ILE A 40 0.42 6.11 23.67
CA ILE A 40 -0.26 6.06 24.98
C ILE A 40 -0.72 7.43 25.48
N ASP A 41 -0.42 8.51 24.76
CA ASP A 41 -0.77 9.88 25.12
C ASP A 41 -2.19 10.20 24.63
N PRO A 42 -3.16 10.46 25.54
CA PRO A 42 -4.53 10.80 25.15
C PRO A 42 -4.63 12.04 24.26
N ALA A 43 -3.71 13.01 24.39
CA ALA A 43 -3.71 14.20 23.54
C ALA A 43 -3.34 13.87 22.09
N PHE A 44 -2.32 13.02 21.89
CA PHE A 44 -1.97 12.52 20.56
C PHE A 44 -3.13 11.75 19.93
N GLN A 45 -3.73 10.83 20.70
CA GLN A 45 -4.85 10.03 20.21
C GLN A 45 -6.05 10.90 19.83
N ALA A 46 -6.37 11.92 20.62
CA ALA A 46 -7.46 12.85 20.32
C ALA A 46 -7.17 13.69 19.07
N GLU A 47 -5.94 14.15 18.89
CA GLU A 47 -5.53 14.92 17.72
C GLU A 47 -5.53 14.07 16.43
N LEU A 48 -4.98 12.85 16.49
CA LEU A 48 -5.03 11.91 15.37
C LEU A 48 -6.48 11.54 15.05
N ALA A 49 -7.31 11.21 16.04
CA ALA A 49 -8.72 10.92 15.83
C ALA A 49 -9.47 12.11 15.22
N HIS A 50 -9.15 13.34 15.65
CA HIS A 50 -9.72 14.54 15.06
C HIS A 50 -9.35 14.68 13.59
N LEU A 51 -8.07 14.53 13.22
CA LEU A 51 -7.63 14.59 11.82
C LEU A 51 -8.21 13.47 10.96
N LEU A 52 -8.25 12.23 11.49
CA LEU A 52 -8.87 11.12 10.80
C LEU A 52 -10.35 11.41 10.51
N HIS A 53 -11.08 12.00 11.46
CA HIS A 53 -12.48 12.35 11.29
C HIS A 53 -12.70 13.55 10.36
N SER A 54 -12.12 14.71 10.69
CA SER A 54 -12.44 15.99 10.05
C SER A 54 -11.69 16.24 8.75
N TYR A 55 -10.53 15.61 8.57
CA TYR A 55 -9.67 15.81 7.40
C TYR A 55 -9.63 14.57 6.49
N ALA A 56 -9.46 13.36 7.04
CA ALA A 56 -9.41 12.14 6.24
C ALA A 56 -10.80 11.58 5.87
N GLY A 57 -11.85 11.95 6.61
CA GLY A 57 -13.23 11.55 6.37
C GLY A 57 -13.65 10.24 7.03
N ARG A 58 -13.01 9.85 8.15
CA ARG A 58 -13.34 8.62 8.89
C ARG A 58 -14.59 8.77 9.78
N PRO A 59 -15.33 7.67 10.05
CA PRO A 59 -15.08 6.30 9.58
C PRO A 59 -15.37 6.11 8.09
N SER A 60 -14.57 5.28 7.42
CA SER A 60 -14.88 4.92 6.03
C SER A 60 -16.09 3.99 5.99
N ALA A 61 -16.90 4.08 4.94
CA ALA A 61 -18.10 3.26 4.82
C ALA A 61 -17.77 1.76 4.70
N ILE A 62 -18.73 0.90 5.08
CA ILE A 62 -18.79 -0.48 4.60
C ILE A 62 -19.93 -0.59 3.58
N THR A 63 -19.73 -1.31 2.49
CA THR A 63 -20.74 -1.43 1.41
C THR A 63 -20.94 -2.89 1.05
N GLU A 64 -22.16 -3.41 1.21
CA GLU A 64 -22.54 -4.71 0.67
C GLU A 64 -22.68 -4.62 -0.87
N VAL A 65 -22.07 -5.56 -1.59
CA VAL A 65 -22.00 -5.57 -3.06
C VAL A 65 -22.64 -6.83 -3.65
N PRO A 66 -24.00 -6.92 -3.65
CA PRO A 66 -24.69 -8.15 -3.99
C PRO A 66 -24.56 -8.55 -5.47
N ARG A 67 -24.35 -7.60 -6.39
CA ARG A 67 -24.20 -7.91 -7.82
C ARG A 67 -22.82 -8.49 -8.09
N PHE A 68 -21.77 -7.96 -7.46
CA PHE A 68 -20.44 -8.56 -7.46
C PHE A 68 -20.44 -9.94 -6.78
N ALA A 69 -21.10 -10.07 -5.63
CA ALA A 69 -21.14 -11.30 -4.85
C ALA A 69 -21.80 -12.49 -5.57
N ALA A 70 -22.71 -12.23 -6.50
CA ALA A 70 -23.30 -13.26 -7.37
C ALA A 70 -22.25 -14.03 -8.20
N HIS A 71 -21.08 -13.44 -8.46
CA HIS A 71 -19.97 -14.08 -9.17
C HIS A 71 -18.99 -14.84 -8.26
N ALA A 72 -19.20 -14.75 -6.95
CA ALA A 72 -18.35 -15.28 -5.88
C ALA A 72 -19.05 -16.38 -5.06
N GLY A 73 -19.96 -17.14 -5.65
CA GLY A 73 -20.69 -18.21 -4.95
C GLY A 73 -22.00 -17.79 -4.27
N GLY A 74 -22.41 -16.51 -4.39
CA GLY A 74 -23.71 -16.03 -3.94
C GLY A 74 -23.81 -15.68 -2.44
N GLY A 75 -22.68 -15.69 -1.72
CA GLY A 75 -22.59 -15.20 -0.35
C GLY A 75 -22.74 -13.68 -0.25
N ARG A 76 -22.55 -13.13 0.95
CA ARG A 76 -22.53 -11.69 1.18
C ARG A 76 -21.11 -11.17 1.12
N ILE A 77 -20.85 -10.18 0.27
CA ILE A 77 -19.54 -9.52 0.19
C ILE A 77 -19.68 -8.07 0.61
N PHE A 78 -18.81 -7.65 1.54
CA PHE A 78 -18.71 -6.30 2.06
C PHE A 78 -17.37 -5.69 1.69
N LEU A 79 -17.40 -4.46 1.19
CA LEU A 79 -16.21 -3.67 0.88
C LEU A 79 -15.98 -2.64 1.99
N LYS A 80 -14.81 -2.66 2.63
CA LYS A 80 -14.36 -1.59 3.54
C LYS A 80 -13.73 -0.47 2.70
N ARG A 81 -14.44 0.67 2.59
CA ARG A 81 -14.28 1.71 1.56
C ARG A 81 -13.15 2.70 1.81
N GLU A 82 -11.91 2.23 1.92
CA GLU A 82 -10.73 3.10 2.07
C GLU A 82 -10.43 3.93 0.80
N ASP A 83 -11.04 3.59 -0.33
CA ASP A 83 -11.07 4.36 -1.57
C ASP A 83 -11.72 5.74 -1.42
N LEU A 84 -12.62 5.90 -0.44
CA LEU A 84 -13.33 7.14 -0.17
C LEU A 84 -12.58 8.10 0.75
N ASN A 85 -11.49 7.65 1.38
CA ASN A 85 -10.68 8.52 2.23
C ASN A 85 -10.15 9.71 1.42
N HIS A 86 -9.88 10.82 2.12
CA HIS A 86 -9.10 11.90 1.52
C HIS A 86 -7.80 11.35 0.91
N THR A 87 -7.36 11.94 -0.21
CA THR A 87 -6.31 11.45 -1.12
C THR A 87 -6.65 10.21 -1.95
N GLY A 88 -7.61 9.37 -1.52
CA GLY A 88 -8.15 8.24 -2.29
C GLY A 88 -7.62 6.86 -1.92
N SER A 89 -6.99 6.70 -0.76
CA SER A 89 -6.54 5.39 -0.26
C SER A 89 -6.37 5.34 1.26
N HIS A 90 -6.12 4.13 1.78
CA HIS A 90 -5.74 3.88 3.17
C HIS A 90 -4.44 4.57 3.61
N LYS A 91 -3.59 5.05 2.68
CA LYS A 91 -2.26 5.60 3.03
C LYS A 91 -2.34 6.84 3.92
N ILE A 92 -3.41 7.63 3.80
CA ILE A 92 -3.60 8.83 4.61
C ILE A 92 -3.64 8.55 6.13
N ASN A 93 -4.12 7.37 6.55
CA ASN A 93 -4.19 7.00 7.96
C ASN A 93 -2.78 6.98 8.59
N ASN A 94 -1.87 6.26 7.94
CA ASN A 94 -0.46 6.16 8.34
C ASN A 94 0.24 7.52 8.30
N VAL A 95 0.06 8.25 7.20
CA VAL A 95 0.79 9.50 6.99
C VAL A 95 0.38 10.57 8.02
N LEU A 96 -0.91 10.70 8.36
CA LEU A 96 -1.32 11.65 9.40
C LEU A 96 -0.71 11.31 10.76
N GLY A 97 -0.65 10.03 11.12
CA GLY A 97 0.03 9.57 12.33
C GLY A 97 1.51 9.92 12.33
N GLN A 98 2.23 9.60 11.26
CA GLN A 98 3.67 9.91 11.16
C GLN A 98 3.97 11.41 11.01
N ALA A 99 3.07 12.21 10.42
CA ALA A 99 3.21 13.66 10.36
C ALA A 99 3.07 14.30 11.75
N LEU A 100 2.14 13.83 12.58
CA LEU A 100 2.06 14.24 13.98
C LEU A 100 3.32 13.86 14.77
N LEU A 101 3.87 12.65 14.53
CA LEU A 101 5.15 12.27 15.14
C LEU A 101 6.30 13.17 14.66
N THR A 102 6.32 13.53 13.38
CA THR A 102 7.31 14.47 12.80
C THR A 102 7.28 15.81 13.54
N GLN A 103 6.09 16.35 13.81
CA GLN A 103 5.93 17.58 14.58
C GLN A 103 6.49 17.44 16.01
N ARG A 104 6.25 16.30 16.67
CA ARG A 104 6.78 16.00 18.02
C ARG A 104 8.30 15.83 18.04
N LEU A 105 8.86 15.27 16.97
CA LEU A 105 10.31 15.18 16.77
C LEU A 105 10.95 16.55 16.51
N GLY A 106 10.16 17.60 16.24
CA GLY A 106 10.66 18.93 15.91
C GLY A 106 11.34 19.01 14.55
N LYS A 107 11.09 18.04 13.66
CA LYS A 107 11.64 18.01 12.30
C LYS A 107 10.82 18.94 11.40
N THR A 108 11.50 19.63 10.49
CA THR A 108 10.89 20.62 9.58
C THR A 108 10.74 20.09 8.16
N ARG A 109 11.38 18.97 7.86
CA ARG A 109 11.39 18.33 6.55
C ARG A 109 10.94 16.88 6.66
N VAL A 110 10.20 16.43 5.65
CA VAL A 110 9.82 15.03 5.47
C VAL A 110 10.31 14.51 4.12
N ILE A 111 10.68 13.25 4.13
CA ILE A 111 10.95 12.48 2.91
C ILE A 111 10.04 11.25 2.88
N ALA A 112 9.76 10.78 1.68
CA ALA A 112 9.09 9.50 1.47
C ALA A 112 9.48 8.90 0.11
N GLU A 113 9.35 7.59 0.00
CA GLU A 113 9.35 6.85 -1.25
C GLU A 113 7.94 6.77 -1.85
N THR A 114 7.78 6.45 -3.13
CA THR A 114 6.49 6.01 -3.66
C THR A 114 6.65 5.21 -4.95
N GLY A 115 5.80 4.19 -5.15
CA GLY A 115 5.64 3.45 -6.41
C GLY A 115 4.45 4.01 -7.18
N ALA A 116 3.25 3.47 -6.93
CA ALA A 116 1.98 3.94 -7.52
C ALA A 116 1.60 5.42 -7.27
N GLY A 117 2.40 6.19 -6.53
CA GLY A 117 2.17 7.60 -6.24
C GLY A 117 1.22 7.91 -5.07
N GLN A 118 0.43 6.93 -4.59
CA GLN A 118 -0.55 7.17 -3.51
C GLN A 118 0.10 7.56 -2.18
N HIS A 119 1.18 6.87 -1.78
CA HIS A 119 1.91 7.22 -0.56
C HIS A 119 2.55 8.60 -0.70
N GLY A 120 3.20 8.88 -1.84
CA GLY A 120 3.78 10.19 -2.11
C GLY A 120 2.75 11.33 -2.07
N VAL A 121 1.56 11.15 -2.66
CA VAL A 121 0.46 12.12 -2.58
C VAL A 121 -0.03 12.30 -1.16
N ALA A 122 -0.18 11.22 -0.38
CA ALA A 122 -0.58 11.31 1.03
C ALA A 122 0.47 12.08 1.84
N THR A 123 1.76 11.76 1.69
CA THR A 123 2.87 12.46 2.36
C THR A 123 2.94 13.94 1.97
N ALA A 124 2.82 14.27 0.69
CA ALA A 124 2.75 15.66 0.22
C ALA A 124 1.54 16.40 0.80
N THR A 125 0.40 15.72 0.92
CA THR A 125 -0.83 16.28 1.51
C THR A 125 -0.63 16.62 2.99
N ALA A 126 -0.06 15.70 3.77
CA ALA A 126 0.22 15.96 5.18
C ALA A 126 1.33 17.01 5.35
N ALA A 127 2.38 16.99 4.53
CA ALA A 127 3.42 18.01 4.57
C ALA A 127 2.85 19.42 4.34
N ALA A 128 1.96 19.57 3.35
CA ALA A 128 1.25 20.82 3.09
C ALA A 128 0.37 21.25 4.28
N LEU A 129 -0.33 20.30 4.91
CA LEU A 129 -1.19 20.55 6.09
C LEU A 129 -0.38 21.02 7.31
N PHE A 130 0.77 20.42 7.55
CA PHE A 130 1.61 20.66 8.73
C PHE A 130 2.71 21.73 8.48
N GLY A 131 2.89 22.18 7.24
CA GLY A 131 3.92 23.15 6.87
C GLY A 131 5.34 22.58 6.82
N PHE A 132 5.50 21.30 6.46
CA PHE A 132 6.81 20.67 6.28
C PHE A 132 7.33 20.86 4.85
N GLU A 133 8.65 20.99 4.71
CA GLU A 133 9.31 20.75 3.42
C GLU A 133 9.16 19.28 3.04
N CYS A 134 8.87 18.96 1.79
CA CYS A 134 8.55 17.60 1.36
C CYS A 134 9.30 17.22 0.09
N THR A 135 10.09 16.16 0.16
CA THR A 135 10.74 15.53 -1.00
C THR A 135 10.26 14.09 -1.14
N ILE A 136 9.74 13.74 -2.31
CA ILE A 136 9.27 12.40 -2.65
C ILE A 136 10.22 11.76 -3.66
N TYR A 137 10.74 10.59 -3.33
CA TYR A 137 11.52 9.74 -4.22
C TYR A 137 10.60 8.77 -4.94
N MET A 138 10.71 8.69 -6.27
CA MET A 138 9.86 7.84 -7.10
C MET A 138 10.68 7.27 -8.25
N GLY A 139 10.56 5.98 -8.53
CA GLY A 139 11.24 5.35 -9.66
C GLY A 139 10.88 6.02 -10.98
N GLU A 140 11.85 6.21 -11.89
CA GLU A 140 11.60 6.89 -13.18
C GLU A 140 10.46 6.22 -13.97
N VAL A 141 10.44 4.88 -14.02
CA VAL A 141 9.37 4.11 -14.68
C VAL A 141 8.00 4.40 -14.05
N ASP A 142 7.96 4.53 -12.73
CA ASP A 142 6.73 4.84 -12.00
C ASP A 142 6.30 6.30 -12.24
N THR A 143 7.23 7.25 -12.35
CA THR A 143 6.90 8.66 -12.63
C THR A 143 6.21 8.84 -13.98
N GLU A 144 6.60 8.07 -14.99
CA GLU A 144 5.97 8.05 -16.30
C GLU A 144 4.57 7.42 -16.26
N ARG A 145 4.46 6.21 -15.68
CA ARG A 145 3.20 5.47 -15.58
C ARG A 145 2.15 6.16 -14.71
N GLN A 146 2.59 6.94 -13.72
CA GLN A 146 1.72 7.57 -12.71
C GLN A 146 1.82 9.10 -12.74
N ALA A 147 1.93 9.67 -13.95
CA ALA A 147 2.09 11.11 -14.17
C ALA A 147 1.04 11.97 -13.44
N LEU A 148 -0.20 11.48 -13.31
CA LEU A 148 -1.26 12.16 -12.57
C LEU A 148 -0.89 12.36 -11.08
N ASN A 149 -0.33 11.34 -10.43
CA ASN A 149 0.09 11.45 -9.04
C ASN A 149 1.35 12.31 -8.88
N VAL A 150 2.28 12.28 -9.85
CA VAL A 150 3.41 13.22 -9.89
C VAL A 150 2.93 14.67 -9.94
N ALA A 151 1.96 14.98 -10.80
CA ALA A 151 1.37 16.31 -10.90
C ALA A 151 0.66 16.72 -9.59
N ARG A 152 -0.09 15.81 -8.96
CA ARG A 152 -0.74 16.05 -7.66
C ARG A 152 0.27 16.37 -6.56
N MET A 153 1.37 15.63 -6.47
CA MET A 153 2.43 15.88 -5.48
C MET A 153 3.06 17.27 -5.66
N ARG A 154 3.40 17.63 -6.90
CA ARG A 154 3.96 18.96 -7.22
C ARG A 154 2.97 20.09 -6.93
N LEU A 155 1.68 19.89 -7.21
CA LEU A 155 0.63 20.86 -6.90
C LEU A 155 0.50 21.09 -5.39
N LEU A 156 0.75 20.06 -4.57
CA LEU A 156 0.79 20.14 -3.11
C LEU A 156 2.08 20.78 -2.57
N GLY A 157 3.00 21.19 -3.45
CA GLY A 157 4.27 21.85 -3.06
C GLY A 157 5.41 20.89 -2.75
N ALA A 158 5.25 19.59 -2.98
CA ALA A 158 6.33 18.62 -2.80
C ALA A 158 7.30 18.62 -4.00
N GLU A 159 8.59 18.47 -3.70
CA GLU A 159 9.59 18.09 -4.69
C GLU A 159 9.44 16.61 -5.04
N VAL A 160 9.50 16.26 -6.33
CA VAL A 160 9.45 14.86 -6.78
C VAL A 160 10.74 14.54 -7.53
N VAL A 161 11.53 13.65 -6.95
CA VAL A 161 12.85 13.25 -7.45
C VAL A 161 12.73 11.91 -8.17
N PRO A 162 12.89 11.86 -9.50
CA PRO A 162 12.90 10.61 -10.26
C PRO A 162 14.20 9.83 -9.99
N VAL A 163 14.07 8.57 -9.59
CA VAL A 163 15.19 7.66 -9.35
C VAL A 163 15.49 6.86 -10.60
N THR A 164 16.68 7.09 -11.18
CA THR A 164 17.12 6.56 -12.48
C THR A 164 18.09 5.39 -12.37
N THR A 165 18.42 4.98 -11.15
CA THR A 165 19.32 3.86 -10.82
C THR A 165 18.54 2.56 -10.64
N GLY A 166 19.22 1.41 -10.80
CA GLY A 166 18.62 0.10 -10.54
C GLY A 166 17.50 -0.29 -11.51
N SER A 167 16.46 -0.93 -10.98
CA SER A 167 15.22 -1.26 -11.70
C SER A 167 14.35 -0.02 -11.93
N ARG A 168 14.66 1.12 -11.30
CA ARG A 168 13.93 2.40 -11.43
C ARG A 168 12.47 2.28 -10.98
N THR A 169 12.25 1.47 -9.94
CA THR A 169 10.95 1.20 -9.31
C THR A 169 11.00 1.51 -7.82
N LEU A 170 9.95 1.16 -7.07
CA LEU A 170 9.81 1.38 -5.62
C LEU A 170 11.04 0.96 -4.80
N LYS A 171 11.68 -0.17 -5.12
CA LYS A 171 12.87 -0.64 -4.40
C LYS A 171 14.00 0.39 -4.41
N ASP A 172 14.26 1.02 -5.56
CA ASP A 172 15.34 1.99 -5.69
C ASP A 172 14.96 3.35 -5.08
N ALA A 173 13.67 3.72 -5.13
CA ALA A 173 13.16 4.88 -4.42
C ALA A 173 13.37 4.78 -2.90
N ILE A 174 13.19 3.59 -2.31
CA ILE A 174 13.49 3.33 -0.89
C ILE A 174 14.99 3.54 -0.60
N ASN A 175 15.85 3.03 -1.49
CA ASN A 175 17.31 3.17 -1.32
C ASN A 175 17.75 4.63 -1.34
N GLU A 176 17.23 5.45 -2.26
CA GLU A 176 17.54 6.88 -2.31
C GLU A 176 16.96 7.65 -1.12
N ALA A 177 15.74 7.33 -0.68
CA ALA A 177 15.17 7.91 0.54
C ALA A 177 16.02 7.60 1.78
N TYR A 178 16.54 6.37 1.93
CA TYR A 178 17.46 6.05 3.03
C TYR A 178 18.78 6.82 2.93
N ARG A 179 19.34 7.02 1.73
CA ARG A 179 20.57 7.80 1.53
C ARG A 179 20.37 9.26 1.92
N ASP A 180 19.25 9.87 1.53
CA ASP A 180 18.89 11.21 1.98
C ASP A 180 18.75 11.25 3.49
N TRP A 181 18.00 10.30 4.07
CA TRP A 181 17.75 10.30 5.50
C TRP A 181 19.06 10.32 6.29
N VAL A 182 20.03 9.47 5.93
CA VAL A 182 21.37 9.46 6.54
C VAL A 182 22.05 10.83 6.50
N ALA A 183 21.91 11.56 5.39
CA ALA A 183 22.54 12.85 5.19
C ALA A 183 21.81 14.01 5.90
N SER A 184 20.55 13.81 6.31
CA SER A 184 19.65 14.87 6.76
C SER A 184 18.91 14.58 8.08
N VAL A 185 19.33 13.55 8.84
CA VAL A 185 18.67 13.06 10.08
C VAL A 185 18.33 14.15 11.10
N ASP A 186 19.15 15.19 11.18
CA ASP A 186 18.97 16.27 12.16
C ASP A 186 17.68 17.06 11.93
N THR A 187 17.30 17.27 10.67
CA THR A 187 16.17 18.12 10.25
C THR A 187 15.03 17.35 9.60
N THR A 188 15.27 16.09 9.18
CA THR A 188 14.38 15.31 8.34
C THR A 188 13.83 14.09 9.06
N ASN A 189 12.52 13.88 8.96
CA ASN A 189 11.91 12.59 9.28
C ASN A 189 11.57 11.80 8.00
N TYR A 190 11.74 10.47 8.05
CA TYR A 190 11.32 9.58 6.97
C TYR A 190 9.92 9.04 7.23
N ILE A 191 8.94 9.44 6.40
CA ILE A 191 7.58 8.91 6.45
C ILE A 191 7.50 7.64 5.61
N PHE A 192 7.70 6.49 6.26
CA PHE A 192 7.74 5.19 5.60
C PHE A 192 6.33 4.73 5.18
N GLY A 193 6.20 4.22 3.95
CA GLY A 193 4.89 4.04 3.30
C GLY A 193 4.14 2.75 3.58
N THR A 194 4.75 1.79 4.29
CA THR A 194 4.17 0.46 4.44
C THR A 194 4.57 -0.23 5.75
N ALA A 195 3.91 -1.33 6.11
CA ALA A 195 4.16 -2.09 7.33
C ALA A 195 5.39 -3.02 7.21
N ALA A 196 6.49 -2.48 6.69
CA ALA A 196 7.78 -3.13 6.53
C ALA A 196 8.87 -2.23 7.13
N GLY A 197 10.13 -2.43 6.74
CA GLY A 197 11.22 -1.61 7.25
C GLY A 197 11.72 -2.06 8.63
N PRO A 198 12.75 -1.39 9.18
CA PRO A 198 13.24 -1.67 10.53
C PRO A 198 12.20 -1.27 11.57
N HIS A 199 12.19 -1.93 12.73
CA HIS A 199 11.44 -1.44 13.89
C HIS A 199 11.85 0.01 14.22
N PRO A 200 10.92 0.97 14.39
CA PRO A 200 9.52 0.77 14.78
C PRO A 200 8.52 0.73 13.61
N PHE A 201 8.94 0.93 12.36
CA PHE A 201 8.02 1.15 11.24
C PHE A 201 6.94 0.07 11.07
N PRO A 202 7.21 -1.25 11.13
CA PRO A 202 6.15 -2.26 10.99
C PRO A 202 5.02 -2.11 12.01
N ALA A 203 5.36 -1.98 13.30
CA ALA A 203 4.40 -1.83 14.38
C ALA A 203 3.69 -0.46 14.33
N MET A 204 4.45 0.60 14.06
CA MET A 204 3.92 1.96 13.95
C MET A 204 2.93 2.11 12.80
N VAL A 205 3.26 1.60 11.61
CA VAL A 205 2.36 1.65 10.46
C VAL A 205 1.11 0.81 10.71
N ARG A 206 1.23 -0.39 11.30
CA ARG A 206 0.05 -1.17 11.71
C ARG A 206 -0.82 -0.38 12.66
N ASP A 207 -0.25 0.21 13.71
CA ASP A 207 -1.02 0.92 14.73
C ASP A 207 -1.79 2.12 14.18
N PHE A 208 -1.26 2.79 13.15
CA PHE A 208 -1.98 3.84 12.43
C PHE A 208 -2.99 3.32 11.40
N GLN A 209 -2.90 2.05 10.99
CA GLN A 209 -3.81 1.42 10.03
C GLN A 209 -4.89 0.54 10.69
N LYS A 210 -4.73 0.12 11.95
CA LYS A 210 -5.68 -0.78 12.64
C LYS A 210 -7.10 -0.24 12.75
N ILE A 211 -7.26 1.08 12.61
CA ILE A 211 -8.56 1.75 12.55
C ILE A 211 -9.44 1.18 11.42
N ILE A 212 -8.84 0.65 10.35
CA ILE A 212 -9.55 -0.02 9.25
C ILE A 212 -10.31 -1.24 9.79
N GLY A 213 -9.60 -2.16 10.46
CA GLY A 213 -10.17 -3.37 11.03
C GLY A 213 -11.12 -3.08 12.18
N GLU A 214 -10.80 -2.12 13.05
CA GLU A 214 -11.65 -1.71 14.18
C GLU A 214 -13.03 -1.21 13.69
N GLU A 215 -13.04 -0.33 12.70
CA GLU A 215 -14.28 0.14 12.09
C GLU A 215 -15.00 -0.98 11.33
N ALA A 216 -14.29 -1.76 10.52
CA ALA A 216 -14.89 -2.84 9.74
C ALA A 216 -15.56 -3.88 10.66
N ARG A 217 -14.92 -4.25 11.77
CA ARG A 217 -15.46 -5.20 12.75
C ARG A 217 -16.75 -4.66 13.37
N ALA A 218 -16.76 -3.40 13.79
CA ALA A 218 -17.95 -2.76 14.35
C ALA A 218 -19.10 -2.72 13.33
N GLN A 219 -18.81 -2.26 12.11
CA GLN A 219 -19.78 -2.14 11.02
C GLN A 219 -20.33 -3.50 10.55
N LEU A 220 -19.51 -4.55 10.48
CA LEU A 220 -19.97 -5.90 10.14
C LEU A 220 -20.87 -6.50 11.22
N LEU A 221 -20.57 -6.28 12.51
CA LEU A 221 -21.45 -6.72 13.58
C LEU A 221 -22.81 -6.02 13.52
N GLU A 222 -22.84 -4.75 13.12
CA GLU A 222 -24.07 -3.97 12.93
C GLU A 222 -24.87 -4.44 11.69
N GLU A 223 -24.24 -4.55 10.52
CA GLU A 223 -24.89 -4.84 9.23
C GLU A 223 -25.17 -6.33 8.98
N ALA A 224 -24.33 -7.20 9.52
CA ALA A 224 -24.40 -8.66 9.31
C ALA A 224 -24.79 -9.45 10.55
N GLY A 225 -24.80 -8.84 11.75
CA GLY A 225 -25.17 -9.50 13.00
C GLY A 225 -24.17 -10.54 13.51
N ARG A 226 -23.05 -10.73 12.80
CA ARG A 226 -21.95 -11.66 13.14
C ARG A 226 -20.65 -11.25 12.48
N LEU A 227 -19.54 -11.84 12.91
CA LEU A 227 -18.23 -11.69 12.26
C LEU A 227 -18.22 -12.33 10.87
N PRO A 228 -17.36 -11.85 9.95
CA PRO A 228 -17.20 -12.44 8.63
C PRO A 228 -16.55 -13.82 8.73
N ASP A 229 -16.84 -14.70 7.78
CA ASP A 229 -16.16 -16.00 7.65
C ASP A 229 -14.74 -15.82 7.09
N ALA A 230 -14.54 -14.79 6.25
CA ALA A 230 -13.24 -14.47 5.68
C ALA A 230 -13.02 -12.96 5.47
N VAL A 231 -11.77 -12.52 5.64
CA VAL A 231 -11.30 -11.16 5.40
C VAL A 231 -10.20 -11.18 4.36
N PHE A 232 -10.31 -10.34 3.33
CA PHE A 232 -9.35 -10.23 2.23
C PHE A 232 -8.71 -8.84 2.17
N ALA A 233 -7.43 -8.81 1.83
CA ALA A 233 -6.71 -7.58 1.54
C ALA A 233 -5.52 -7.87 0.61
N CYS A 234 -5.15 -6.90 -0.22
CA CYS A 234 -3.99 -7.03 -1.10
C CYS A 234 -2.69 -6.81 -0.31
N VAL A 235 -1.62 -7.52 -0.69
CA VAL A 235 -0.35 -7.52 0.04
C VAL A 235 0.78 -7.17 -0.93
N GLY A 236 1.22 -5.91 -0.89
CA GLY A 236 2.56 -5.49 -1.29
C GLY A 236 3.45 -5.55 -0.05
N GLY A 237 3.86 -4.39 0.48
CA GLY A 237 4.48 -4.37 1.82
C GLY A 237 3.52 -4.66 3.00
N GLY A 238 2.20 -4.60 2.79
CA GLY A 238 1.20 -5.15 3.72
C GLY A 238 0.47 -4.18 4.66
N SER A 239 0.57 -2.86 4.50
CA SER A 239 -0.06 -1.88 5.43
C SER A 239 -1.59 -1.96 5.49
N ASN A 240 -2.29 -2.04 4.35
CA ASN A 240 -3.76 -2.14 4.34
C ASN A 240 -4.22 -3.48 4.93
N ALA A 241 -3.52 -4.56 4.57
CA ALA A 241 -3.84 -5.90 5.03
C ALA A 241 -3.69 -6.04 6.53
N ILE A 242 -2.56 -5.61 7.11
CA ILE A 242 -2.40 -5.70 8.57
C ILE A 242 -3.39 -4.79 9.30
N GLY A 243 -3.68 -3.60 8.77
CA GLY A 243 -4.68 -2.70 9.33
C GLY A 243 -6.10 -3.30 9.32
N MET A 244 -6.46 -4.03 8.25
CA MET A 244 -7.72 -4.74 8.16
C MET A 244 -7.75 -5.98 9.06
N PHE A 245 -6.66 -6.76 9.12
CA PHE A 245 -6.59 -8.02 9.85
C PHE A 245 -6.51 -7.84 11.37
N ASP A 246 -5.90 -6.75 11.85
CA ASP A 246 -5.58 -6.51 13.27
C ASP A 246 -6.74 -6.82 14.22
N ALA A 247 -7.95 -6.34 13.90
CA ALA A 247 -9.13 -6.51 14.74
C ALA A 247 -9.73 -7.93 14.73
N PHE A 248 -9.25 -8.81 13.84
CA PHE A 248 -9.71 -10.19 13.67
C PHE A 248 -8.63 -11.23 14.01
N LEU A 249 -7.41 -10.81 14.36
CA LEU A 249 -6.28 -11.71 14.60
C LEU A 249 -6.57 -12.79 15.66
N ASP A 250 -7.31 -12.45 16.71
CA ASP A 250 -7.61 -13.39 17.79
C ASP A 250 -8.98 -14.10 17.62
N ASP A 251 -9.70 -13.80 16.53
CA ASP A 251 -10.96 -14.47 16.17
C ASP A 251 -10.67 -15.70 15.28
N GLU A 252 -10.41 -16.88 15.87
CA GLU A 252 -10.03 -18.11 15.15
C GLU A 252 -11.03 -18.54 14.05
N GLY A 253 -12.30 -18.19 14.21
CA GLY A 253 -13.35 -18.45 13.23
C GLY A 253 -13.27 -17.58 11.97
N VAL A 254 -12.47 -16.51 11.98
CA VAL A 254 -12.31 -15.58 10.85
C VAL A 254 -11.05 -15.94 10.08
N LYS A 255 -11.22 -16.38 8.82
CA LYS A 255 -10.11 -16.64 7.90
C LYS A 255 -9.52 -15.32 7.39
N LEU A 256 -8.20 -15.25 7.30
CA LEU A 256 -7.49 -14.05 6.85
C LEU A 256 -6.70 -14.39 5.59
N TYR A 257 -7.00 -13.70 4.49
CA TYR A 257 -6.40 -13.93 3.18
C TYR A 257 -5.66 -12.68 2.71
N GLY A 258 -4.34 -12.76 2.70
CA GLY A 258 -3.49 -11.78 2.01
C GLY A 258 -3.36 -12.17 0.55
N VAL A 259 -3.63 -11.25 -0.38
CA VAL A 259 -3.50 -11.56 -1.82
C VAL A 259 -2.29 -10.86 -2.40
N GLU A 260 -1.28 -11.64 -2.80
CA GLU A 260 -0.05 -11.15 -3.42
C GLU A 260 -0.17 -11.10 -4.94
N ALA A 261 0.57 -10.17 -5.57
CA ALA A 261 0.59 -10.06 -7.03
C ALA A 261 1.43 -11.18 -7.66
N ALA A 262 0.79 -11.96 -8.53
CA ALA A 262 1.44 -13.03 -9.25
C ALA A 262 1.99 -12.61 -10.61
N GLY A 263 1.78 -11.35 -11.03
CA GLY A 263 2.23 -10.84 -12.33
C GLY A 263 1.71 -11.71 -13.48
N ASP A 264 2.63 -12.24 -14.29
CA ASP A 264 2.34 -13.14 -15.40
C ASP A 264 2.01 -14.58 -14.92
N GLY A 265 2.28 -14.89 -13.65
CA GLY A 265 2.06 -16.18 -12.99
C GLY A 265 3.18 -16.52 -12.00
N VAL A 266 2.84 -17.19 -10.89
CA VAL A 266 3.79 -17.59 -9.84
C VAL A 266 4.84 -18.63 -10.28
N ASP A 267 4.63 -19.28 -11.41
CA ASP A 267 5.57 -20.25 -11.98
C ASP A 267 6.43 -19.62 -13.10
N THR A 268 6.32 -18.29 -13.28
CA THR A 268 7.16 -17.47 -14.16
C THR A 268 8.14 -16.64 -13.33
N GLU A 269 9.14 -16.03 -13.96
CA GLU A 269 10.05 -15.10 -13.28
C GLU A 269 9.40 -13.72 -12.98
N ARG A 270 8.19 -13.45 -13.49
CA ARG A 270 7.55 -12.14 -13.45
C ARG A 270 6.38 -12.11 -12.48
N HIS A 271 6.68 -11.99 -11.19
CA HIS A 271 5.70 -11.89 -10.11
C HIS A 271 6.21 -11.08 -8.92
N ALA A 272 5.35 -10.78 -7.95
CA ALA A 272 5.70 -10.15 -6.67
C ALA A 272 5.17 -10.95 -5.45
N ALA A 273 4.99 -12.27 -5.61
CA ALA A 273 4.45 -13.17 -4.59
C ALA A 273 5.51 -13.56 -3.53
N SER A 274 5.83 -12.63 -2.64
CA SER A 274 6.97 -12.72 -1.72
C SER A 274 6.83 -13.82 -0.66
N ILE A 275 5.64 -14.04 -0.10
CA ILE A 275 5.40 -15.11 0.87
C ILE A 275 5.25 -16.46 0.17
N GLU A 276 4.53 -16.48 -0.95
CA GLU A 276 4.18 -17.71 -1.68
C GLU A 276 5.37 -18.31 -2.46
N ARG A 277 6.34 -17.49 -2.90
CA ARG A 277 7.52 -17.93 -3.68
C ARG A 277 8.87 -17.50 -3.12
N GLY A 278 8.89 -16.60 -2.13
CA GLY A 278 10.13 -16.16 -1.51
C GLY A 278 10.63 -17.10 -0.41
N ARG A 279 11.72 -16.68 0.22
CA ARG A 279 12.31 -17.35 1.40
C ARG A 279 12.78 -16.32 2.42
N PRO A 280 12.92 -16.68 3.71
CA PRO A 280 13.37 -15.73 4.73
C PRO A 280 14.72 -15.11 4.37
N GLY A 281 14.80 -13.78 4.45
CA GLY A 281 15.99 -12.99 4.14
C GLY A 281 15.93 -11.64 4.85
N VAL A 282 16.91 -10.78 4.61
CA VAL A 282 16.95 -9.41 5.15
C VAL A 282 16.83 -8.44 3.99
N LEU A 283 15.78 -7.61 4.00
CA LEU A 283 15.56 -6.56 3.01
C LEU A 283 15.06 -5.30 3.70
N HIS A 284 15.62 -4.15 3.29
CA HIS A 284 15.22 -2.82 3.76
C HIS A 284 15.07 -2.71 5.28
N GLY A 285 15.99 -3.31 6.05
CA GLY A 285 16.03 -3.12 7.51
C GLY A 285 15.32 -4.15 8.36
N ALA A 286 14.66 -5.15 7.78
CA ALA A 286 14.01 -6.23 8.53
C ALA A 286 14.29 -7.63 7.96
N LYS A 287 14.31 -8.63 8.84
CA LYS A 287 14.21 -10.03 8.46
C LYS A 287 12.75 -10.35 8.08
N THR A 288 12.51 -10.81 6.86
CA THR A 288 11.17 -11.02 6.28
C THR A 288 11.22 -12.06 5.15
N TYR A 289 10.10 -12.46 4.56
CA TYR A 289 10.10 -13.16 3.28
C TYR A 289 10.48 -12.22 2.14
N VAL A 290 11.37 -12.70 1.27
CA VAL A 290 11.92 -11.93 0.14
C VAL A 290 12.07 -12.84 -1.07
N LEU A 291 11.78 -12.31 -2.26
CA LEU A 291 12.16 -12.89 -3.54
C LEU A 291 13.67 -12.71 -3.74
N GLN A 292 14.42 -13.81 -3.66
CA GLN A 292 15.88 -13.78 -3.74
C GLN A 292 16.41 -15.05 -4.39
N ASP A 293 17.50 -14.92 -5.14
CA ASP A 293 18.19 -16.04 -5.80
C ASP A 293 18.96 -16.89 -4.78
N GLU A 294 19.64 -17.95 -5.25
CA GLU A 294 20.40 -18.88 -4.39
C GLU A 294 21.49 -18.19 -3.57
N ASP A 295 22.10 -17.13 -4.10
CA ASP A 295 23.17 -16.34 -3.47
C ASP A 295 22.63 -15.24 -2.53
N GLY A 296 21.30 -15.08 -2.46
CA GLY A 296 20.63 -14.10 -1.61
C GLY A 296 20.54 -12.70 -2.24
N GLN A 297 20.75 -12.57 -3.55
CA GLN A 297 20.47 -11.33 -4.27
C GLN A 297 18.97 -11.18 -4.47
N THR A 298 18.46 -9.96 -4.24
CA THR A 298 17.04 -9.66 -4.46
C THR A 298 16.68 -9.80 -5.93
N ILE A 299 15.67 -10.61 -6.22
CA ILE A 299 15.10 -10.76 -7.55
C ILE A 299 14.17 -9.57 -7.82
N GLU A 300 14.18 -9.07 -9.04
CA GLU A 300 13.26 -8.01 -9.47
C GLU A 300 11.82 -8.54 -9.49
N SER A 301 10.92 -7.85 -8.79
CA SER A 301 9.50 -8.19 -8.80
C SER A 301 8.82 -7.67 -10.07
N HIS A 302 7.63 -8.20 -10.36
CA HIS A 302 6.79 -7.68 -11.43
C HIS A 302 5.30 -7.78 -11.09
N SER A 303 4.56 -6.70 -11.37
CA SER A 303 3.09 -6.69 -11.43
C SER A 303 2.61 -5.53 -12.30
N ILE A 304 1.43 -5.66 -12.90
CA ILE A 304 0.70 -4.54 -13.49
C ILE A 304 0.36 -3.45 -12.45
N SER A 305 0.32 -3.81 -11.16
CA SER A 305 0.07 -2.91 -10.05
C SER A 305 1.37 -2.40 -9.41
N ALA A 306 1.74 -1.15 -9.65
CA ALA A 306 2.92 -0.53 -9.04
C ALA A 306 2.91 -0.52 -7.50
N GLY A 307 1.74 -0.61 -6.85
CA GLY A 307 1.63 -0.68 -5.38
C GLY A 307 1.89 -2.06 -4.79
N LEU A 308 1.85 -3.12 -5.61
CA LEU A 308 2.16 -4.50 -5.22
C LEU A 308 3.50 -4.99 -5.77
N ASP A 309 4.11 -4.25 -6.70
CA ASP A 309 5.42 -4.54 -7.27
C ASP A 309 6.56 -4.29 -6.28
N TYR A 310 6.69 -5.19 -5.30
CA TYR A 310 7.68 -5.14 -4.24
C TYR A 310 8.17 -6.57 -3.92
N PRO A 311 9.50 -6.82 -3.90
CA PRO A 311 10.04 -8.17 -3.75
C PRO A 311 10.12 -8.67 -2.30
N GLY A 312 9.54 -7.94 -1.34
CA GLY A 312 9.48 -8.35 0.05
C GLY A 312 8.09 -8.13 0.64
N VAL A 313 7.97 -8.34 1.95
CA VAL A 313 6.70 -8.15 2.67
C VAL A 313 6.96 -7.62 4.08
N GLY A 314 5.93 -7.12 4.76
CA GLY A 314 6.01 -6.76 6.17
C GLY A 314 6.36 -7.96 7.07
N PRO A 315 7.21 -7.79 8.09
CA PRO A 315 7.64 -8.91 8.95
C PRO A 315 6.50 -9.52 9.76
N GLU A 316 5.48 -8.74 10.11
CA GLU A 316 4.30 -9.26 10.81
C GLU A 316 3.48 -10.21 9.92
N HIS A 317 3.37 -9.92 8.62
CA HIS A 317 2.77 -10.87 7.67
C HIS A 317 3.60 -12.14 7.51
N SER A 318 4.93 -12.03 7.48
CA SER A 318 5.81 -13.20 7.47
C SER A 318 5.60 -14.09 8.70
N TRP A 319 5.44 -13.47 9.87
CA TRP A 319 5.12 -14.17 11.10
C TRP A 319 3.75 -14.84 11.05
N LEU A 320 2.70 -14.11 10.65
CA LEU A 320 1.34 -14.65 10.54
C LEU A 320 1.24 -15.82 9.55
N ALA A 321 1.98 -15.76 8.45
CA ALA A 321 2.13 -16.88 7.51
C ALA A 321 2.80 -18.08 8.18
N SER A 322 3.93 -17.86 8.86
CA SER A 322 4.73 -18.93 9.47
C SER A 322 4.00 -19.72 10.56
N ILE A 323 3.06 -19.08 11.25
CA ILE A 323 2.23 -19.72 12.29
C ILE A 323 0.88 -20.21 11.76
N GLY A 324 0.59 -20.05 10.47
CA GLY A 324 -0.66 -20.46 9.83
C GLY A 324 -1.88 -19.64 10.28
N ARG A 325 -1.68 -18.40 10.74
CA ARG A 325 -2.80 -17.53 11.13
C ARG A 325 -3.47 -16.88 9.92
N ALA A 326 -2.67 -16.46 8.94
CA ALA A 326 -3.15 -15.88 7.70
C ALA A 326 -2.61 -16.69 6.52
N ASP A 327 -3.47 -16.89 5.52
CA ASP A 327 -3.13 -17.56 4.27
C ASP A 327 -2.78 -16.49 3.23
N TYR A 328 -1.69 -16.68 2.49
CA TYR A 328 -1.26 -15.76 1.44
C TYR A 328 -1.42 -16.44 0.10
N ILE A 329 -2.26 -15.88 -0.77
CA ILE A 329 -2.63 -16.48 -2.05
C ILE A 329 -2.25 -15.58 -3.22
N PRO A 330 -1.84 -16.13 -4.37
CA PRO A 330 -1.48 -15.32 -5.53
C PRO A 330 -2.70 -14.92 -6.37
N ALA A 331 -2.67 -13.73 -6.97
CA ALA A 331 -3.57 -13.34 -8.06
C ALA A 331 -2.77 -12.76 -9.23
N THR A 332 -3.00 -13.27 -10.44
CA THR A 332 -2.34 -12.80 -11.67
C THR A 332 -2.84 -11.44 -12.10
N ASP A 333 -2.07 -10.77 -12.96
CA ASP A 333 -2.44 -9.49 -13.54
C ASP A 333 -3.80 -9.58 -14.26
N ASP A 334 -4.05 -10.64 -15.04
CA ASP A 334 -5.36 -10.81 -15.70
C ASP A 334 -6.51 -11.03 -14.70
N GLU A 335 -6.33 -11.89 -13.69
CA GLU A 335 -7.36 -12.08 -12.66
C GLU A 335 -7.73 -10.76 -11.96
N ALA A 336 -6.72 -9.95 -11.61
CA ALA A 336 -6.94 -8.64 -11.01
C ALA A 336 -7.67 -7.68 -11.96
N MET A 337 -7.27 -7.61 -13.23
CA MET A 337 -7.93 -6.75 -14.20
C MET A 337 -9.39 -7.18 -14.44
N GLN A 338 -9.66 -8.47 -14.59
CA GLN A 338 -11.05 -8.94 -14.73
C GLN A 338 -11.89 -8.61 -13.49
N ALA A 339 -11.32 -8.72 -12.28
CA ALA A 339 -12.02 -8.34 -11.06
C ALA A 339 -12.28 -6.82 -10.96
N LEU A 340 -11.35 -5.99 -11.44
CA LEU A 340 -11.52 -4.54 -11.55
C LEU A 340 -12.70 -4.20 -12.46
N ARG A 341 -12.73 -4.76 -13.67
CA ARG A 341 -13.81 -4.56 -14.63
C ARG A 341 -15.14 -5.04 -14.05
N LEU A 342 -15.15 -6.23 -13.45
CA LEU A 342 -16.35 -6.80 -12.86
C LEU A 342 -16.94 -5.87 -11.81
N LEU A 343 -16.15 -5.42 -10.82
CA LEU A 343 -16.64 -4.51 -9.79
C LEU A 343 -17.16 -3.19 -10.40
N SER A 344 -16.46 -2.68 -11.42
CA SER A 344 -16.85 -1.46 -12.11
C SER A 344 -18.22 -1.60 -12.80
N GLU A 345 -18.45 -2.73 -13.49
CA GLU A 345 -19.71 -3.00 -14.21
C GLU A 345 -20.86 -3.43 -13.29
N THR A 346 -20.56 -4.09 -12.17
CA THR A 346 -21.58 -4.57 -11.24
C THR A 346 -22.00 -3.52 -10.21
N GLU A 347 -21.06 -2.71 -9.71
CA GLU A 347 -21.32 -1.82 -8.57
C GLU A 347 -21.01 -0.34 -8.86
N GLY A 348 -20.48 0.00 -10.04
CA GLY A 348 -20.11 1.38 -10.36
C GLY A 348 -18.95 1.91 -9.51
N ILE A 349 -18.11 1.01 -8.98
CA ILE A 349 -16.93 1.33 -8.18
C ILE A 349 -15.71 0.95 -9.01
N ILE A 350 -14.84 1.91 -9.30
CA ILE A 350 -13.57 1.67 -10.00
C ILE A 350 -12.48 1.51 -8.94
N PRO A 351 -12.05 0.27 -8.62
CA PRO A 351 -11.04 0.05 -7.59
C PRO A 351 -9.64 0.34 -8.13
N ALA A 352 -8.70 0.63 -7.22
CA ALA A 352 -7.28 0.56 -7.56
C ALA A 352 -6.91 -0.88 -7.99
N ILE A 353 -5.98 -1.03 -8.93
CA ILE A 353 -5.53 -2.35 -9.42
C ILE A 353 -4.98 -3.20 -8.26
N GLU A 354 -4.32 -2.58 -7.27
CA GLU A 354 -3.86 -3.25 -6.04
C GLU A 354 -5.02 -3.98 -5.37
N THR A 355 -6.11 -3.26 -5.14
CA THR A 355 -7.32 -3.77 -4.50
C THR A 355 -7.99 -4.86 -5.34
N ALA A 356 -7.89 -4.76 -6.67
CA ALA A 356 -8.47 -5.74 -7.57
C ALA A 356 -7.87 -7.15 -7.42
N HIS A 357 -6.64 -7.26 -6.92
CA HIS A 357 -6.07 -8.56 -6.52
C HIS A 357 -6.85 -9.19 -5.36
N ALA A 358 -7.19 -8.40 -4.33
CA ALA A 358 -8.00 -8.89 -3.22
C ALA A 358 -9.41 -9.33 -3.67
N LEU A 359 -10.00 -8.60 -4.62
CA LEU A 359 -11.27 -8.95 -5.25
C LEU A 359 -11.16 -10.28 -6.02
N ALA A 360 -10.10 -10.47 -6.80
CA ALA A 360 -9.84 -11.73 -7.51
C ALA A 360 -9.72 -12.93 -6.56
N GLY A 361 -8.94 -12.78 -5.47
CA GLY A 361 -8.84 -13.81 -4.44
C GLY A 361 -10.20 -14.14 -3.80
N ALA A 362 -10.99 -13.12 -3.48
CA ALA A 362 -12.32 -13.29 -2.90
C ALA A 362 -13.31 -13.96 -3.86
N LEU A 363 -13.24 -13.70 -5.18
CA LEU A 363 -14.07 -14.39 -6.18
C LEU A 363 -13.81 -15.90 -6.19
N ARG A 364 -12.54 -16.33 -6.04
CA ARG A 364 -12.18 -17.75 -6.01
C ARG A 364 -12.66 -18.40 -4.72
N ILE A 365 -12.22 -17.87 -3.58
CA ILE A 365 -12.52 -18.47 -2.26
C ILE A 365 -14.01 -18.36 -1.93
N GLY A 366 -14.70 -17.30 -2.35
CA GLY A 366 -16.14 -17.19 -2.13
C GLY A 366 -16.93 -18.34 -2.76
N ARG A 367 -16.51 -18.82 -3.95
CA ARG A 367 -17.15 -19.98 -4.59
C ARG A 367 -16.96 -21.27 -3.79
N GLU A 368 -15.87 -21.37 -3.03
CA GLU A 368 -15.59 -22.51 -2.15
C GLU A 368 -16.36 -22.42 -0.83
N LEU A 369 -16.51 -21.21 -0.27
CA LEU A 369 -17.25 -20.97 0.97
C LEU A 369 -18.77 -21.11 0.78
N GLY A 370 -19.29 -20.77 -0.39
CA GLY A 370 -20.70 -20.94 -0.75
C GLY A 370 -21.63 -19.79 -0.30
N PRO A 371 -22.95 -19.96 -0.49
CA PRO A 371 -23.93 -18.86 -0.43
C PRO A 371 -24.25 -18.34 0.97
N ASP A 372 -23.86 -19.05 2.04
CA ASP A 372 -24.10 -18.62 3.42
C ASP A 372 -22.94 -17.78 3.99
N ALA A 373 -21.86 -17.63 3.22
CA ALA A 373 -20.63 -16.98 3.64
C ALA A 373 -20.76 -15.46 3.71
N ILE A 374 -20.06 -14.84 4.66
CA ILE A 374 -19.86 -13.41 4.78
C ILE A 374 -18.38 -13.11 4.57
N ILE A 375 -18.06 -12.34 3.55
CA ILE A 375 -16.71 -11.95 3.20
C ILE A 375 -16.57 -10.44 3.36
N ALA A 376 -15.50 -10.00 4.00
CA ALA A 376 -15.09 -8.60 4.04
C ALA A 376 -13.82 -8.39 3.23
N ILE A 377 -13.78 -7.34 2.41
CA ILE A 377 -12.63 -7.03 1.55
C ILE A 377 -12.18 -5.60 1.84
N CYS A 378 -10.89 -5.40 2.13
CA CYS A 378 -10.31 -4.06 2.22
C CYS A 378 -10.23 -3.44 0.82
N LEU A 379 -11.12 -2.49 0.53
CA LEU A 379 -11.09 -1.75 -0.72
C LEU A 379 -10.07 -0.61 -0.61
N SER A 380 -8.78 -0.97 -0.68
CA SER A 380 -7.66 -0.18 -0.16
C SER A 380 -7.42 1.20 -0.81
N GLY A 381 -8.01 1.45 -1.98
CA GLY A 381 -7.89 2.69 -2.74
C GLY A 381 -8.72 2.71 -4.02
N ARG A 382 -8.93 3.91 -4.58
CA ARG A 382 -9.67 4.15 -5.83
C ARG A 382 -8.78 4.09 -7.07
N GLY A 383 -9.37 3.71 -8.20
CA GLY A 383 -8.67 3.43 -9.46
C GLY A 383 -8.42 4.62 -10.38
N ASP A 384 -8.65 5.86 -9.95
CA ASP A 384 -8.41 7.05 -10.79
C ASP A 384 -6.99 7.07 -11.39
N LYS A 385 -6.01 6.68 -10.58
CA LYS A 385 -4.59 6.63 -10.96
C LYS A 385 -4.29 5.54 -12.01
N ASP A 386 -5.15 4.53 -12.10
CA ASP A 386 -4.96 3.34 -12.93
C ASP A 386 -5.76 3.42 -14.23
N MET A 387 -6.50 4.51 -14.47
CA MET A 387 -7.41 4.61 -15.60
C MET A 387 -6.72 4.51 -16.96
N ASP A 388 -5.51 5.06 -17.13
CA ASP A 388 -4.76 4.89 -18.39
C ASP A 388 -4.32 3.44 -18.60
N THR A 389 -3.81 2.80 -17.54
CA THR A 389 -3.43 1.37 -17.58
C THR A 389 -4.65 0.49 -17.90
N ALA A 390 -5.77 0.71 -17.21
CA ALA A 390 -7.00 -0.03 -17.45
C ALA A 390 -7.56 0.22 -18.85
N ALA A 391 -7.57 1.48 -19.32
CA ALA A 391 -8.05 1.82 -20.66
C ALA A 391 -7.22 1.16 -21.75
N ARG A 392 -5.88 1.08 -21.60
CA ARG A 392 -5.01 0.36 -22.54
C ARG A 392 -5.25 -1.15 -22.48
N TYR A 393 -5.28 -1.72 -21.27
CA TYR A 393 -5.49 -3.16 -21.08
C TYR A 393 -6.79 -3.66 -21.72
N PHE A 394 -7.84 -2.85 -21.63
CA PHE A 394 -9.17 -3.15 -22.12
C PHE A 394 -9.51 -2.56 -23.48
N GLU A 395 -8.53 -1.93 -24.15
CA GLU A 395 -8.70 -1.29 -25.46
C GLU A 395 -9.87 -0.29 -25.49
N LEU A 396 -10.00 0.54 -24.45
CA LEU A 396 -11.10 1.51 -24.26
C LEU A 396 -10.83 2.88 -24.90
N TYR A 397 -9.60 3.14 -25.37
CA TYR A 397 -9.30 4.36 -26.11
C TYR A 397 -9.81 4.28 -27.55
N ASP A 398 -10.42 5.36 -28.03
CA ASP A 398 -10.71 5.50 -29.45
C ASP A 398 -9.41 5.51 -30.26
N ALA A 399 -9.41 4.91 -31.45
CA ALA A 399 -8.24 4.61 -32.28
C ALA A 399 -7.31 5.80 -32.67
N GLN A 400 -7.60 7.02 -32.22
CA GLN A 400 -6.83 8.25 -32.48
C GLN A 400 -6.66 9.17 -31.25
N GLN A 401 -7.03 8.73 -30.03
CA GLN A 401 -7.03 9.59 -28.83
C GLN A 401 -6.37 8.92 -27.62
N SER A 402 -5.17 8.37 -27.79
CA SER A 402 -4.37 8.07 -26.61
C SER A 402 -3.85 9.39 -26.02
N PRO A 403 -4.16 9.74 -24.75
CA PRO A 403 -3.75 11.02 -24.16
C PRO A 403 -2.23 11.14 -23.94
N VAL A 404 -1.45 10.11 -24.27
CA VAL A 404 0.00 10.04 -24.03
C VAL A 404 0.82 10.01 -25.34
N ASP A 405 0.20 9.94 -26.51
CA ASP A 405 0.90 10.15 -27.78
C ASP A 405 1.09 11.65 -28.01
N THR A 406 2.05 12.24 -27.30
CA THR A 406 2.65 13.50 -27.76
C THR A 406 3.44 13.13 -29.02
N PRO A 407 3.07 13.59 -30.23
CA PRO A 407 3.91 13.34 -31.38
C PRO A 407 5.29 13.95 -31.11
N PRO A 408 6.39 13.32 -31.56
CA PRO A 408 7.68 13.97 -31.53
C PRO A 408 7.50 15.30 -32.24
N ALA A 409 7.95 16.40 -31.62
CA ALA A 409 7.99 17.68 -32.30
C ALA A 409 8.71 17.47 -33.63
N GLU A 410 7.96 17.55 -34.74
CA GLU A 410 8.54 17.41 -36.06
C GLU A 410 9.69 18.41 -36.16
N ASP A 411 10.86 17.87 -36.45
CA ASP A 411 12.03 18.62 -36.87
C ASP A 411 11.57 19.68 -37.88
N ALA A 412 11.57 20.94 -37.44
CA ALA A 412 11.54 22.08 -38.33
C ALA A 412 12.89 22.14 -39.06
N ALA A 413 13.11 21.19 -39.97
CA ALA A 413 14.27 21.12 -40.83
C ALA A 413 13.90 21.56 -42.25
N LYS A 414 14.26 22.82 -42.53
CA LYS A 414 14.87 23.30 -43.79
C LYS A 414 14.01 23.42 -45.06
N GLY A 415 14.20 24.59 -45.69
CA GLY A 415 13.99 24.88 -47.10
C GLY A 415 12.79 25.79 -47.33
N GLU A 416 12.83 26.91 -48.04
CA GLU A 416 13.78 27.41 -49.03
C GLU A 416 13.69 28.95 -49.04
N GLY A 417 14.78 29.62 -49.38
CA GLY A 417 14.74 31.04 -49.69
C GLY A 417 14.23 31.30 -51.09
N THR A 418 13.66 32.47 -51.35
CA THR A 418 14.04 33.36 -52.47
C THR A 418 13.30 34.70 -52.38
N GLU A 419 14.06 35.77 -52.66
CA GLU A 419 13.68 37.05 -53.33
C GLU A 419 12.59 37.93 -52.65
N LEU A 420 12.81 39.20 -52.28
CA LEU A 420 13.62 40.31 -52.83
C LEU A 420 13.87 41.35 -51.72
#